data_AF-A0A3P6DJP0-F1
#
_entry.id   AF-A0A3P6DJP0-F1
#
_cell.length_a   1.000
_cell.length_b   1.000
_cell.length_c   1.000
_cell.angle_alpha   90.00
_cell.angle_beta   90.00
_cell.angle_gamma   90.00
#
_symmetry.space_group_name_H-M   'P 1'
#
loop_
_entity.id
_entity.type
_entity.pdbx_description
1 polymer ?
#
loop_
_entity_poly.entity_id
_entity_poly.type
_entity_poly.pdbx_seq_one_letter_code
_entity_poly.pdbx_strand_id
1 'polypeptide(L)'
;MTYSSTLQEIVHWLVNVPARPRFKAILKLVFQGAVYFIWRERNSRLLLAKKKKKLSFALWCEHTKPATQIVKEIQLQVRAKLLGLDREKPSSSQVPTRSQESFISTWFDRFQT
;
A
#
# COMPACT_ATOMS: atom_id res chain seq x y z
N MET A 1 8.40 22.09 1.72
CA MET A 1 7.71 21.22 0.72
C MET A 1 6.25 21.15 1.10
N THR A 2 5.36 21.77 0.33
CA THR A 2 3.91 21.67 0.52
C THR A 2 3.44 20.37 -0.08
N TYR A 3 2.94 19.46 0.77
CA TYR A 3 2.34 18.21 0.32
C TYR A 3 0.95 18.52 -0.24
N SER A 4 0.67 18.06 -1.46
CA SER A 4 -0.64 18.26 -2.08
C SER A 4 -1.74 17.55 -1.29
N SER A 5 -2.81 18.27 -1.00
CA SER A 5 -3.92 17.79 -0.17
C SER A 5 -5.03 17.11 -0.98
N THR A 6 -5.07 17.30 -2.30
CA THR A 6 -6.11 16.70 -3.15
C THR A 6 -5.65 15.38 -3.77
N LEU A 7 -6.59 14.42 -3.91
CA LEU A 7 -6.29 13.13 -4.51
C LEU A 7 -5.81 13.25 -5.97
N GLN A 8 -6.37 14.20 -6.72
CA GLN A 8 -5.99 14.45 -8.11
C GLN A 8 -4.52 14.88 -8.21
N GLU A 9 -4.09 15.80 -7.35
CA GLU A 9 -2.69 16.23 -7.32
C GLU A 9 -1.75 15.12 -6.87
N ILE A 10 -2.16 14.29 -5.90
CA ILE A 10 -1.38 13.12 -5.45
C ILE A 10 -1.20 12.13 -6.61
N VAL A 11 -2.26 11.85 -7.37
CA VAL A 11 -2.19 10.97 -8.55
C VAL A 11 -1.31 11.60 -9.63
N HIS A 12 -1.47 12.89 -9.91
CA HIS A 12 -0.65 13.61 -10.88
C HIS A 12 0.83 13.56 -10.50
N TRP A 13 1.16 13.80 -9.24
CA TRP A 13 2.51 13.66 -8.71
C TRP A 13 3.04 12.23 -8.86
N LEU A 14 2.25 11.22 -8.50
CA LEU A 14 2.63 9.81 -8.59
C LEU A 14 2.93 9.36 -10.03
N VAL A 15 2.19 9.91 -11.00
CA VAL A 15 2.41 9.65 -12.43
C VAL A 15 3.66 10.36 -12.94
N ASN A 16 3.94 11.57 -12.47
CA ASN A 16 5.02 12.41 -12.99
C ASN A 16 6.33 12.36 -12.18
N VAL A 17 6.36 11.63 -11.06
CA VAL A 17 7.55 11.57 -10.20
C VAL A 17 8.78 11.09 -10.99
N PRO A 18 9.87 11.87 -11.03
CA PRO A 18 11.13 11.44 -11.64
C PRO A 18 11.82 10.48 -10.67
N ALA A 19 11.55 9.20 -10.83
CA ALA A 19 12.12 8.15 -10.00
C ALA A 19 12.44 6.89 -10.81
N ARG A 20 13.33 6.06 -10.26
CA ARG A 20 13.65 4.75 -10.84
C ARG A 20 12.37 3.92 -11.04
N PRO A 21 12.22 3.17 -12.15
CA PRO A 21 11.00 2.42 -12.45
C PRO A 21 10.54 1.50 -11.31
N ARG A 22 11.48 0.87 -10.59
CA ARG A 22 11.17 0.00 -9.43
C ARG A 22 10.56 0.78 -8.27
N PHE A 23 11.18 1.91 -7.91
CA PHE A 23 10.66 2.79 -6.86
C PHE A 23 9.27 3.32 -7.21
N LYS A 24 9.07 3.73 -8.47
CA LYS A 24 7.76 4.17 -8.96
C LYS A 24 6.70 3.06 -8.89
N ALA A 25 7.06 1.81 -9.16
CA ALA A 25 6.16 0.68 -9.00
C ALA A 25 5.80 0.43 -7.54
N ILE A 26 6.77 0.51 -6.61
CA ILE A 26 6.51 0.42 -5.17
C ILE A 26 5.54 1.53 -4.72
N LEU A 27 5.78 2.78 -5.12
CA LEU A 27 4.89 3.90 -4.80
C LEU A 27 3.45 3.67 -5.30
N LYS A 28 3.29 3.16 -6.54
CA LYS A 28 1.98 2.81 -7.08
C LYS A 28 1.29 1.72 -6.27
N LEU A 29 2.02 0.68 -5.86
CA LEU A 29 1.48 -0.40 -5.02
C LEU A 29 1.06 0.10 -3.64
N VAL A 30 1.87 0.97 -3.03
CA VAL A 30 1.53 1.60 -1.74
C VAL A 30 0.28 2.46 -1.87
N PHE A 31 0.19 3.28 -2.91
CA PHE A 31 -0.98 4.12 -3.16
C PHE A 31 -2.25 3.29 -3.39
N GLN A 32 -2.18 2.26 -4.23
CA GLN A 32 -3.29 1.33 -4.45
C GLN A 32 -3.72 0.63 -3.16
N GLY A 33 -2.76 0.14 -2.37
CA GLY A 33 -3.02 -0.48 -1.07
C GLY A 33 -3.72 0.49 -0.12
N ALA A 34 -3.19 1.71 0.04
CA ALA A 34 -3.78 2.73 0.89
C ALA A 34 -5.23 3.05 0.49
N VAL A 35 -5.49 3.31 -0.80
CA VAL A 35 -6.85 3.59 -1.29
C VAL A 35 -7.79 2.41 -1.01
N TYR A 36 -7.36 1.18 -1.33
CA TYR A 36 -8.19 -0.02 -1.14
C TYR A 36 -8.54 -0.26 0.33
N PHE A 37 -7.54 -0.24 1.22
CA PHE A 37 -7.77 -0.54 2.64
C PHE A 37 -8.57 0.56 3.35
N ILE A 38 -8.34 1.84 3.01
CA ILE A 38 -9.14 2.95 3.53
C ILE A 38 -10.59 2.83 3.05
N TRP A 39 -10.81 2.58 1.76
CA TRP A 39 -12.14 2.36 1.20
C TRP A 39 -12.84 1.17 1.87
N ARG A 40 -12.15 0.04 2.01
CA ARG A 40 -12.65 -1.17 2.66
C ARG A 40 -13.07 -0.90 4.10
N GLU A 41 -12.25 -0.20 4.87
CA GLU A 41 -12.56 0.13 6.26
C GLU A 41 -13.78 1.05 6.36
N ARG A 42 -13.86 2.11 5.55
CA ARG A 42 -15.02 3.01 5.52
C ARG A 42 -16.31 2.27 5.16
N ASN A 43 -16.24 1.38 4.17
CA ASN A 43 -17.40 0.57 3.78
C ASN A 43 -17.82 -0.41 4.86
N SER A 44 -16.88 -1.08 5.53
CA SER A 44 -17.17 -1.92 6.69
C SER A 44 -17.90 -1.12 7.79
N ARG A 45 -17.43 0.10 8.09
CA ARG A 45 -18.08 1.00 9.06
C ARG A 45 -19.50 1.39 8.65
N LEU A 46 -19.73 1.70 7.37
CA LEU A 46 -21.07 2.03 6.86
C LEU A 46 -22.02 0.83 6.93
N LEU A 47 -21.56 -0.37 6.57
CA LEU A 47 -22.34 -1.60 6.65
C LEU A 47 -22.71 -1.93 8.11
N LEU A 48 -21.77 -1.76 9.03
CA LEU A 48 -22.01 -1.94 10.47
C LEU A 48 -22.90 -0.83 11.05
N ALA A 49 -22.76 0.41 10.57
CA ALA A 49 -23.64 1.51 10.94
C ALA A 49 -25.08 1.32 10.47
N LYS A 50 -25.31 0.64 9.34
CA LYS A 50 -26.67 0.23 8.95
C LYS A 50 -27.22 -0.87 9.88
N LYS A 51 -26.36 -1.77 10.39
CA LYS A 51 -26.73 -2.77 11.42
C LYS A 51 -26.91 -2.18 12.83
N LYS A 52 -26.34 -0.99 13.13
CA LYS A 52 -26.49 -0.25 14.42
C LYS A 52 -27.94 0.08 14.80
N LYS A 53 -28.90 0.07 13.87
CA LYS A 53 -30.33 0.18 14.25
C LYS A 53 -30.79 -0.96 15.18
N LYS A 54 -29.97 -2.00 15.39
CA LYS A 54 -30.31 -3.17 16.20
C LYS A 54 -29.31 -3.56 17.30
N LEU A 55 -28.16 -2.89 17.48
CA LEU A 55 -27.16 -3.31 18.48
C LEU A 55 -26.43 -2.15 19.21
N SER A 56 -26.14 -2.43 20.48
CA SER A 56 -25.56 -1.53 21.50
C SER A 56 -24.19 -0.94 21.14
N PHE A 57 -23.95 0.28 21.63
CA PHE A 57 -22.77 1.12 21.42
C PHE A 57 -21.44 0.41 21.71
N ALA A 58 -21.43 -0.51 22.69
CA ALA A 58 -20.24 -1.26 23.11
C ALA A 58 -19.64 -2.15 22.00
N LEU A 59 -20.49 -2.73 21.13
CA LEU A 59 -20.03 -3.62 20.06
C LEU A 59 -19.40 -2.87 18.88
N TRP A 60 -19.57 -1.54 18.83
CA TRP A 60 -19.05 -0.72 17.74
C TRP A 60 -17.61 -0.26 17.97
N CYS A 61 -17.21 -0.02 19.23
CA CYS A 61 -15.82 0.30 19.59
C CYS A 61 -14.87 -0.88 19.32
N GLU A 62 -15.35 -2.12 19.43
CA GLU A 62 -14.56 -3.33 19.16
C GLU A 62 -14.24 -3.51 17.68
N HIS A 63 -15.08 -2.99 16.76
CA HIS A 63 -14.92 -3.22 15.32
C HIS A 63 -14.24 -2.08 14.56
N THR A 64 -13.94 -0.96 15.22
CA THR A 64 -13.16 0.10 14.60
C THR A 64 -11.69 -0.27 14.61
N LYS A 65 -11.19 -0.80 13.49
CA LYS A 65 -9.76 -1.12 13.37
C LYS A 65 -8.94 0.16 13.60
N PRO A 66 -7.91 0.12 14.46
CA PRO A 66 -7.02 1.26 14.63
C PRO A 66 -6.24 1.51 13.34
N ALA A 67 -5.95 2.77 13.03
CA ALA A 67 -5.22 3.14 11.81
C ALA A 67 -3.87 2.42 11.70
N THR A 68 -3.22 2.16 12.84
CA THR A 68 -1.97 1.40 12.92
C THR A 68 -2.09 -0.04 12.39
N GLN A 69 -3.24 -0.68 12.60
CA GLN A 69 -3.51 -2.02 12.06
C GLN A 69 -3.68 -1.97 10.54
N ILE A 70 -4.37 -0.95 10.02
CA ILE A 70 -4.54 -0.75 8.57
C ILE A 70 -3.18 -0.54 7.89
N VAL A 71 -2.30 0.25 8.50
CA VAL A 71 -0.93 0.47 7.99
C VAL A 71 -0.14 -0.85 7.95
N LYS A 72 -0.22 -1.68 8.99
CA LYS A 72 0.43 -3.00 9.01
C LYS A 72 -0.11 -3.92 7.91
N GLU A 73 -1.42 -3.95 7.70
CA GLU A 73 -2.06 -4.72 6.62
C GLU A 73 -1.58 -4.26 5.24
N ILE A 74 -1.47 -2.94 5.01
CA ILE A 74 -0.92 -2.37 3.77
C ILE A 74 0.53 -2.80 3.57
N GLN A 75 1.39 -2.63 4.58
CA GLN A 75 2.80 -3.00 4.48
C GLN A 75 2.99 -4.49 4.19
N LEU A 76 2.20 -5.36 4.85
CA LEU A 76 2.25 -6.80 4.62
C LEU A 76 1.86 -7.16 3.18
N GLN A 77 0.75 -6.59 2.68
CA GLN A 77 0.28 -6.87 1.32
C GLN A 77 1.25 -6.33 0.26
N VAL A 78 1.84 -5.15 0.48
CA VAL A 78 2.84 -4.60 -0.44
C VAL A 78 4.08 -5.49 -0.46
N ARG A 79 4.64 -5.88 0.71
CA ARG A 79 5.80 -6.79 0.76
C ARG A 79 5.53 -8.12 0.06
N ALA A 80 4.37 -8.73 0.29
CA ALA A 80 4.01 -9.98 -0.38
C ALA A 80 3.98 -9.84 -1.91
N LYS A 81 3.46 -8.71 -2.42
CA LYS A 81 3.47 -8.41 -3.87
C LYS A 81 4.86 -8.17 -4.42
N LEU A 82 5.72 -7.45 -3.69
CA LEU A 82 7.10 -7.21 -4.11
C LEU A 82 7.91 -8.51 -4.17
N LEU A 83 7.71 -9.43 -3.21
CA LEU A 83 8.31 -10.77 -3.24
C LEU A 83 7.83 -11.58 -4.45
N GLY A 84 6.55 -11.47 -4.83
CA GLY A 84 6.03 -12.07 -6.06
C GLY A 84 6.72 -11.54 -7.31
N LEU A 85 6.85 -10.21 -7.43
CA LEU A 85 7.51 -9.56 -8.57
C LEU A 85 9.00 -9.90 -8.70
N ASP A 86 9.70 -10.11 -7.58
CA ASP A 86 11.09 -10.57 -7.61
C ASP A 86 11.20 -12.03 -8.12
N ARG A 87 10.19 -12.87 -7.87
CA ARG A 87 10.15 -14.29 -8.29
C ARG A 87 9.68 -14.49 -9.73
N GLU A 88 8.79 -13.64 -10.22
CA GLU A 88 8.24 -13.71 -11.59
C GLU A 88 9.25 -13.27 -12.67
N LYS A 89 10.45 -12.84 -12.28
CA LYS A 89 11.51 -12.51 -13.23
C LYS A 89 12.00 -13.80 -13.90
N PRO A 90 11.72 -14.01 -15.20
CA PRO A 90 12.14 -15.23 -15.86
C PRO A 90 13.67 -15.27 -15.89
N SER A 91 14.22 -16.44 -15.59
CA SER A 91 15.61 -16.85 -15.77
C SER A 91 16.01 -16.87 -17.26
N SER A 92 15.76 -15.78 -17.99
CA SER A 92 16.23 -15.61 -19.36
C SER A 92 17.60 -14.93 -19.32
N SER A 93 18.63 -15.77 -19.38
CA SER A 93 19.93 -15.51 -20.02
C SER A 93 20.47 -14.09 -19.93
N GLN A 94 20.85 -13.63 -18.74
CA GLN A 94 21.80 -12.52 -18.62
C GLN A 94 22.84 -12.84 -17.55
N VAL A 95 24.09 -12.82 -18.00
CA VAL A 95 25.31 -12.78 -17.19
C VAL A 95 25.06 -11.96 -15.91
N PRO A 96 25.49 -12.41 -14.72
CA PRO A 96 25.25 -11.69 -13.47
C PRO A 96 26.05 -10.37 -13.47
N THR A 97 25.51 -9.34 -14.10
CA THR A 97 25.99 -7.97 -13.93
C THR A 97 25.56 -7.53 -12.52
N ARG A 98 26.54 -7.06 -11.76
CA ARG A 98 26.60 -6.92 -10.30
C ARG A 98 25.61 -5.94 -9.63
N SER A 99 24.44 -5.66 -10.19
CA SER A 99 23.59 -4.55 -9.72
C SER A 99 22.09 -4.64 -10.08
N GLN A 100 21.51 -5.83 -10.20
CA GLN A 100 20.05 -5.91 -10.23
C GLN A 100 19.48 -5.74 -8.80
N GLU A 101 19.28 -4.49 -8.37
CA GLU A 101 18.54 -4.16 -7.14
C GLU A 101 17.16 -4.83 -7.16
N SER A 102 16.89 -5.70 -6.18
CA SER A 102 15.61 -6.38 -5.98
C SER A 102 14.56 -5.41 -5.42
N PHE A 103 13.28 -5.66 -5.73
CA PHE A 103 12.18 -4.85 -5.22
C PHE A 103 12.11 -4.86 -3.69
N ILE A 104 12.35 -6.02 -3.06
CA ILE A 104 12.34 -6.09 -1.60
C ILE A 104 13.53 -5.35 -0.98
N SER A 105 14.70 -5.36 -1.63
CA SER A 105 15.87 -4.60 -1.18
C SER A 105 15.59 -3.09 -1.21
N THR A 106 15.02 -2.58 -2.31
CA THR A 106 14.59 -1.17 -2.39
C THR A 106 13.51 -0.83 -1.35
N TRP A 107 12.61 -1.78 -1.03
CA TRP A 107 11.60 -1.58 0.01
C TRP A 107 12.23 -1.38 1.39
N PHE A 108 13.16 -2.25 1.79
CA PHE A 108 13.81 -2.15 3.10
C PHE A 108 14.68 -0.89 3.20
N ASP A 109 15.39 -0.50 2.14
CA ASP A 109 16.21 0.72 2.12
C ASP A 109 15.37 2.00 2.28
N ARG A 110 14.18 2.05 1.67
CA ARG A 110 13.44 3.31 1.48
C ARG A 110 12.15 3.46 2.27
N PHE A 111 11.53 2.37 2.69
CA PHE A 111 10.17 2.39 3.26
C PHE A 111 10.10 1.78 4.66
N GLN A 112 11.21 1.19 5.14
CA GLN A 112 11.27 0.57 6.46
C GLN A 112 12.33 1.29 7.31
N THR A 113 11.85 2.13 8.22
CA THR A 113 12.63 2.75 9.30
C THR A 113 12.09 2.29 10.64
#